data_AF-A0A2G7LRP5-F1
#
_entry.id   AF-A0A2G7LRP5-F1
#
_cell.length_a   1.000
_cell.length_b   1.000
_cell.length_c   1.000
_cell.angle_alpha   90.00
_cell.angle_beta   90.00
_cell.angle_gamma   90.00
#
_symmetry.space_group_name_H-M   'P 1'
#
loop_
_entity.id
_entity.type
_entity.pdbx_description
1 polymer ?
#
loop_
_entity_poly.entity_id
_entity_poly.type
_entity_poly.pdbx_seq_one_letter_code
_entity_poly.pdbx_strand_id
1 'polypeptide(L)'
;MNKILAWNIGKWKKRCLHVLAMGRTLLLLMIISALFFVVLGLGGMAEKRLNSSPVSSMKGFAGAVSSSFFVDMLGMEMPHLTQKEQASAFSGENLTSFVFQLLTNVNPQDPKSLIAREMPGMGSNQPVLLRPGSGNEKAEAPEDYQPGPGLIDTASAGGGKSGGEQHIPPGQDNPDPSDPQDPGDGEVKGDPPPKNGGKDEPSKPTTGKKAILVYHSHPREGYNPLLGTKSDNPSSGKSTGNVFQVGTYLSDSLEKLGIGVEHAQEDYPTKVKDYNWNYSYKYSRQTVKAALAQNDDLTYLIDIHRDSQRHNKTTTTINNLGYAKVYFIIGHENPNWQQNEAFAAKIHKKLEAKYPGVSRGVWGKDGGGANNGEYNQTLSPNSILIEIGGIDNTAAELERTSKVLADMIAEVYWDDQKVDKASADKTSKGG
;
A
#
# COMPACT_ATOMS: atom_id res chain seq x y z
N MET A 1 13.82 19.22 -88.54
CA MET A 1 12.87 19.75 -87.55
C MET A 1 13.60 19.91 -86.22
N ASN A 2 13.99 21.14 -85.85
CA ASN A 2 14.51 21.42 -84.51
C ASN A 2 13.47 22.23 -83.73
N LYS A 3 12.95 21.66 -82.64
CA LYS A 3 11.97 22.32 -81.76
C LYS A 3 12.70 23.34 -80.90
N ILE A 4 12.34 24.61 -81.05
CA ILE A 4 12.80 25.71 -80.19
C ILE A 4 12.12 25.56 -78.82
N LEU A 5 12.90 25.37 -77.76
CA LEU A 5 12.42 25.35 -76.38
C LEU A 5 12.13 26.79 -75.93
N ALA A 6 10.85 27.15 -75.80
CA ALA A 6 10.45 28.40 -75.17
C ALA A 6 10.59 28.30 -73.64
N TRP A 7 11.51 29.05 -73.05
CA TRP A 7 11.74 29.09 -71.61
C TRP A 7 10.60 29.84 -70.90
N ASN A 8 9.77 29.12 -70.14
CA ASN A 8 8.62 29.72 -69.45
C ASN A 8 9.05 30.38 -68.12
N ILE A 9 9.46 31.65 -68.22
CA ILE A 9 9.94 32.49 -67.13
C ILE A 9 8.89 32.66 -66.00
N GLY A 10 7.59 32.62 -66.34
CA GLY A 10 6.49 32.72 -65.36
C GLY A 10 6.40 31.52 -64.42
N LYS A 11 6.67 30.30 -64.90
CA LYS A 11 6.73 29.08 -64.06
C LYS A 11 7.90 29.11 -63.09
N TRP A 12 9.05 29.65 -63.51
CA TRP A 12 10.23 29.77 -62.65
C TRP A 12 10.02 30.78 -61.52
N LYS A 13 9.39 31.92 -61.80
CA LYS A 13 9.06 32.92 -60.76
C LYS A 13 8.11 32.35 -59.69
N LYS A 14 7.09 31.59 -60.09
CA LYS A 14 6.17 30.91 -59.15
C LYS A 14 6.87 29.85 -58.29
N ARG A 15 7.79 29.06 -58.88
CA ARG A 15 8.58 28.07 -58.14
C ARG A 15 9.53 28.74 -57.14
N CYS A 16 10.20 29.84 -57.51
CA CYS A 16 11.02 30.62 -56.56
C CYS A 16 10.19 31.19 -55.40
N LEU A 17 8.99 31.72 -55.67
CA LEU A 17 8.09 32.22 -54.62
C LEU A 17 7.61 31.09 -53.67
N HIS A 18 7.31 29.90 -54.20
CA HIS A 18 6.98 28.73 -53.38
C HIS A 18 8.18 28.29 -52.51
N VAL A 19 9.39 28.26 -53.07
CA VAL A 19 10.61 27.92 -52.31
C VAL A 19 10.87 28.94 -51.19
N LEU A 20 10.67 30.23 -51.45
CA LEU A 20 10.79 31.30 -50.44
C LEU A 20 9.72 31.20 -49.34
N ALA A 21 8.48 30.89 -49.70
CA ALA A 21 7.40 30.67 -48.74
C ALA A 21 7.64 29.42 -47.87
N MET A 22 8.15 28.34 -48.49
CA MET A 22 8.51 27.09 -47.81
C MET A 22 9.73 27.27 -46.90
N GLY A 23 10.66 28.16 -47.26
CA GLY A 23 11.78 28.56 -46.40
C GLY A 23 11.30 29.32 -45.15
N ARG A 24 10.31 30.21 -45.28
CA ARG A 24 9.72 30.93 -44.14
C ARG A 24 8.99 30.01 -43.17
N THR A 25 8.22 29.05 -43.67
CA THR A 25 7.53 28.08 -42.80
C THR A 25 8.53 27.17 -42.09
N LEU A 26 9.59 26.72 -42.77
CA LEU A 26 10.67 25.94 -42.15
C LEU A 26 11.37 26.71 -41.02
N LEU A 27 11.69 27.99 -41.25
CA LEU A 27 12.34 28.84 -40.25
C LEU A 27 11.45 29.05 -39.01
N LEU A 28 10.15 29.26 -39.24
CA LEU A 28 9.17 29.41 -38.16
C LEU A 28 9.05 28.11 -37.35
N LEU A 29 9.05 26.94 -38.01
CA LEU A 29 9.00 25.63 -37.36
C LEU A 29 10.27 25.34 -36.55
N MET A 30 11.45 25.73 -37.07
CA MET A 30 12.72 25.63 -36.33
C MET A 30 12.74 26.52 -35.08
N ILE A 31 12.20 27.74 -35.16
CA ILE A 31 12.12 28.65 -34.00
C ILE A 31 11.17 28.08 -32.92
N ILE A 32 10.00 27.55 -33.33
CA ILE A 32 9.06 26.91 -32.39
C ILE A 32 9.71 25.69 -31.73
N SER A 33 10.41 24.86 -32.50
CA SER A 33 11.13 23.69 -31.96
C SER A 33 12.23 24.11 -30.97
N ALA A 34 13.01 25.14 -31.29
CA ALA A 34 14.03 25.68 -30.39
C ALA A 34 13.42 26.21 -29.08
N LEU A 35 12.31 26.96 -29.17
CA LEU A 35 11.56 27.43 -28.00
C LEU A 35 11.05 26.27 -27.14
N PHE A 36 10.54 25.21 -27.78
CA PHE A 36 10.10 24.00 -27.09
C PHE A 36 11.24 23.33 -26.31
N PHE A 37 12.43 23.17 -26.91
CA PHE A 37 13.59 22.62 -26.21
C PHE A 37 14.10 23.51 -25.06
N VAL A 38 14.03 24.84 -25.21
CA VAL A 38 14.37 25.77 -24.13
C VAL A 38 13.39 25.65 -22.97
N VAL A 39 12.09 25.54 -23.23
CA VAL A 39 11.06 25.33 -22.20
C VAL A 39 11.26 23.99 -21.50
N LEU A 40 11.53 22.91 -22.24
CA LEU A 40 11.84 21.59 -21.65
C LEU A 40 13.11 21.62 -20.79
N GLY A 41 14.16 22.31 -21.26
CA GLY A 41 15.41 22.46 -20.50
C GLY A 41 15.23 23.26 -19.21
N LEU A 42 14.48 24.36 -19.27
CA LEU A 42 14.11 25.16 -18.09
C LEU A 42 13.21 24.35 -17.13
N GLY A 43 12.26 23.59 -17.66
CA GLY A 43 11.40 22.68 -16.90
C GLY A 43 12.21 21.61 -16.15
N GLY A 44 13.12 20.93 -16.83
CA GLY A 44 13.99 19.92 -16.22
C GLY A 44 14.93 20.51 -15.15
N MET A 45 15.40 21.75 -15.33
CA MET A 45 16.19 22.44 -14.29
C MET A 45 15.34 22.86 -13.09
N ALA A 46 14.09 23.26 -13.29
CA ALA A 46 13.15 23.56 -12.21
C ALA A 46 12.78 22.28 -11.42
N GLU A 47 12.54 21.17 -12.12
CA GLU A 47 12.26 19.86 -11.53
C GLU A 47 13.44 19.33 -10.70
N LYS A 48 14.68 19.52 -11.17
CA LYS A 48 15.89 19.17 -10.40
C LYS A 48 16.03 19.95 -9.09
N ARG A 49 15.40 21.13 -8.97
CA ARG A 49 15.34 21.90 -7.72
C ARG A 49 14.16 21.52 -6.82
N LEU A 50 13.19 20.75 -7.31
CA LEU A 50 11.96 20.39 -6.61
C LEU A 50 11.91 18.94 -6.10
N ASN A 51 12.97 18.14 -6.27
CA ASN A 51 13.10 16.79 -5.70
C ASN A 51 11.94 15.82 -6.00
N SER A 52 11.16 16.06 -7.06
CA SER A 52 10.16 15.13 -7.58
C SER A 52 10.85 14.18 -8.58
N SER A 53 10.92 12.91 -8.22
CA SER A 53 11.57 11.89 -9.05
C SER A 53 10.76 11.61 -10.34
N PRO A 54 11.38 11.49 -11.53
CA PRO A 54 10.69 11.26 -12.82
C PRO A 54 9.88 9.95 -12.89
N VAL A 55 10.15 9.01 -11.98
CA VAL A 55 9.59 7.65 -11.99
C VAL A 55 8.12 7.55 -11.55
N SER A 56 7.59 8.52 -10.79
CA SER A 56 6.19 8.45 -10.34
C SER A 56 5.20 8.84 -11.46
N SER A 57 5.59 9.79 -12.32
CA SER A 57 4.79 10.23 -13.47
C SER A 57 4.70 9.13 -14.56
N MET A 58 5.80 8.40 -14.79
CA MET A 58 5.85 7.32 -15.79
C MET A 58 5.16 6.02 -15.36
N LYS A 59 4.98 5.77 -14.05
CA LYS A 59 4.30 4.56 -13.54
C LYS A 59 2.77 4.70 -13.52
N GLY A 60 2.24 5.88 -13.23
CA GLY A 60 0.81 6.18 -13.40
C GLY A 60 0.38 6.25 -14.88
N PHE A 61 1.30 6.66 -15.75
CA PHE A 61 1.15 6.67 -17.20
C PHE A 61 0.80 5.30 -17.79
N ALA A 62 1.42 4.21 -17.33
CA ALA A 62 1.13 2.87 -17.84
C ALA A 62 -0.26 2.34 -17.48
N GLY A 63 -0.87 2.84 -16.40
CA GLY A 63 -2.22 2.45 -15.96
C GLY A 63 -3.35 3.29 -16.57
N ALA A 64 -3.06 4.53 -17.00
CA ALA A 64 -4.04 5.47 -17.54
C ALA A 64 -4.18 5.39 -19.07
N VAL A 65 -3.20 4.81 -19.76
CA VAL A 65 -3.22 4.68 -21.22
C VAL A 65 -4.00 3.41 -21.60
N SER A 66 -5.11 3.57 -22.32
CA SER A 66 -5.91 2.44 -22.77
C SER A 66 -5.08 1.51 -23.66
N SER A 67 -5.33 0.20 -23.57
CA SER A 67 -4.67 -0.78 -24.44
C SER A 67 -4.86 -0.47 -25.93
N SER A 68 -5.98 0.20 -26.28
CA SER A 68 -6.24 0.70 -27.65
C SER A 68 -5.29 1.81 -28.09
N PHE A 69 -4.83 2.69 -27.20
CA PHE A 69 -3.85 3.73 -27.54
C PHE A 69 -2.47 3.13 -27.85
N PHE A 70 -2.04 2.13 -27.08
CA PHE A 70 -0.80 1.40 -27.37
C PHE A 70 -0.89 0.61 -28.68
N VAL A 71 -2.03 -0.04 -28.95
CA VAL A 71 -2.29 -0.75 -30.21
C VAL A 71 -2.30 0.22 -31.39
N ASP A 72 -2.92 1.39 -31.25
CA ASP A 72 -2.90 2.43 -32.28
C ASP A 72 -1.48 2.98 -32.51
N MET A 73 -0.67 3.17 -31.45
CA MET A 73 0.72 3.62 -31.56
C MET A 73 1.62 2.58 -32.25
N LEU A 74 1.45 1.30 -31.92
CA LEU A 74 2.13 0.20 -32.61
C LEU A 74 1.63 0.03 -34.05
N GLY A 75 0.34 0.31 -34.29
CA GLY A 75 -0.28 0.27 -35.61
C GLY A 75 0.24 1.34 -36.57
N MET A 76 0.75 2.48 -36.08
CA MET A 76 1.37 3.52 -36.92
C MET A 76 2.71 3.08 -37.53
N GLU A 77 3.42 2.13 -36.90
CA GLU A 77 4.72 1.64 -37.35
C GLU A 77 4.64 0.27 -38.05
N MET A 78 3.58 -0.50 -37.78
CA MET A 78 3.40 -1.85 -38.30
C MET A 78 2.17 -1.92 -39.23
N PRO A 79 2.35 -1.94 -40.57
CA PRO A 79 1.26 -1.81 -41.55
C PRO A 79 0.19 -2.93 -41.53
N HIS A 80 0.37 -3.99 -40.72
CA HIS A 80 -0.50 -5.19 -40.72
C HIS A 80 -1.08 -5.52 -39.34
N LEU A 81 -0.88 -4.67 -38.33
CA LEU A 81 -1.40 -4.91 -36.97
C LEU A 81 -2.89 -4.56 -36.80
N THR A 82 -3.42 -3.63 -37.61
CA THR A 82 -4.80 -3.17 -37.49
C THR A 82 -5.72 -3.84 -38.51
N GLN A 83 -6.21 -5.04 -38.21
CA GLN A 83 -7.35 -5.62 -38.93
C GLN A 83 -8.66 -5.31 -38.18
N LYS A 84 -9.56 -4.62 -38.89
CA LYS A 84 -10.97 -4.27 -38.59
C LYS A 84 -11.23 -3.06 -37.67
N GLU A 85 -11.92 -2.09 -38.27
CA GLU A 85 -12.85 -1.09 -37.71
C GLU A 85 -12.97 -1.01 -36.17
N GLN A 86 -11.95 -0.48 -35.50
CA GLN A 86 -12.12 0.12 -34.18
C GLN A 86 -11.86 1.62 -34.32
N ALA A 87 -12.76 2.44 -33.76
CA ALA A 87 -12.60 3.88 -33.74
C ALA A 87 -11.28 4.23 -33.04
N SER A 88 -10.41 4.98 -33.72
CA SER A 88 -9.09 5.30 -33.18
C SER A 88 -9.20 6.02 -31.85
N ALA A 89 -8.38 5.60 -30.88
CA ALA A 89 -8.26 6.24 -29.57
C ALA A 89 -7.60 7.63 -29.66
N PHE A 90 -6.96 7.95 -30.79
CA PHE A 90 -6.43 9.27 -31.14
C PHE A 90 -7.56 10.27 -31.48
N SER A 91 -8.48 10.51 -30.54
CA SER A 91 -9.31 11.72 -30.61
C SER A 91 -8.50 12.91 -30.09
N GLY A 92 -8.66 14.08 -30.71
CA GLY A 92 -7.93 15.29 -30.30
C GLY A 92 -8.18 15.67 -28.83
N GLU A 93 -9.34 15.32 -28.28
CA GLU A 93 -9.73 15.53 -26.88
C GLU A 93 -8.99 14.59 -25.92
N ASN A 94 -8.78 13.32 -26.31
CA ASN A 94 -8.05 12.34 -25.52
C ASN A 94 -6.54 12.66 -25.49
N LEU A 95 -5.98 13.07 -26.63
CA LEU A 95 -4.56 13.44 -26.73
C LEU A 95 -4.23 14.73 -25.96
N THR A 96 -5.12 15.72 -26.01
CA THR A 96 -4.93 16.98 -25.26
C THR A 96 -5.10 16.77 -23.76
N SER A 97 -6.10 16.01 -23.33
CA SER A 97 -6.26 15.63 -21.91
C SER A 97 -5.04 14.86 -21.41
N PHE A 98 -4.52 13.96 -22.24
CA PHE A 98 -3.31 13.18 -21.98
C PHE A 98 -2.06 14.06 -21.82
N VAL A 99 -1.74 14.91 -22.80
CA VAL A 99 -0.57 15.80 -22.74
C VAL A 99 -0.71 16.80 -21.59
N PHE A 100 -1.92 17.31 -21.35
CA PHE A 100 -2.18 18.20 -20.23
C PHE A 100 -1.93 17.49 -18.89
N GLN A 101 -2.43 16.27 -18.71
CA GLN A 101 -2.17 15.49 -17.51
C GLN A 101 -0.69 15.13 -17.35
N LEU A 102 0.02 14.79 -18.43
CA LEU A 102 1.46 14.53 -18.39
C LEU A 102 2.26 15.76 -17.94
N LEU A 103 1.90 16.94 -18.42
CA LEU A 103 2.61 18.19 -18.12
C LEU A 103 2.25 18.80 -16.77
N THR A 104 1.00 18.61 -16.33
CA THR A 104 0.46 19.33 -15.17
C THR A 104 0.18 18.42 -13.98
N ASN A 105 0.22 17.10 -14.19
CA ASN A 105 -0.25 16.07 -13.26
C ASN A 105 -1.72 16.27 -12.84
N VAL A 106 -2.50 17.00 -13.63
CA VAL A 106 -3.93 17.29 -13.41
C VAL A 106 -4.74 16.54 -14.45
N ASN A 107 -5.74 15.78 -14.01
CA ASN A 107 -6.68 15.12 -14.90
C ASN A 107 -7.88 16.06 -15.16
N PRO A 108 -8.01 16.65 -16.36
CA PRO A 108 -9.10 17.59 -16.66
C PRO A 108 -10.49 16.93 -16.63
N GLN A 109 -10.56 15.60 -16.67
CA GLN A 109 -11.80 14.82 -16.54
C GLN A 109 -12.14 14.45 -15.10
N ASP A 110 -11.23 14.72 -14.15
CA ASP A 110 -11.50 14.57 -12.71
C ASP A 110 -11.38 15.94 -12.03
N PRO A 111 -12.51 16.62 -11.72
CA PRO A 111 -12.48 17.93 -11.06
C PRO A 111 -11.87 17.87 -9.65
N LYS A 112 -11.76 16.69 -9.02
CA LYS A 112 -11.04 16.55 -7.74
C LYS A 112 -9.54 16.76 -7.93
N SER A 113 -8.98 16.38 -9.08
CA SER A 113 -7.57 16.57 -9.39
C SER A 113 -7.14 18.06 -9.47
N LEU A 114 -8.09 18.96 -9.73
CA LEU A 114 -7.86 20.41 -9.73
C LEU A 114 -7.73 20.98 -8.31
N ILE A 115 -8.51 20.44 -7.36
CA ILE A 115 -8.51 20.88 -5.95
C ILE A 115 -7.39 20.17 -5.18
N ALA A 116 -7.11 18.93 -5.56
CA ALA A 116 -6.07 18.05 -5.02
C ALA A 116 -4.68 18.66 -4.93
N ARG A 117 -4.35 19.54 -5.87
CA ARG A 117 -3.04 20.16 -6.00
C ARG A 117 -2.79 21.28 -4.99
N GLU A 118 -3.84 21.96 -4.55
CA GLU A 118 -3.75 23.14 -3.67
C GLU A 118 -4.03 22.81 -2.20
N MET A 119 -4.55 21.60 -1.93
CA MET A 119 -4.89 21.12 -0.59
C MET A 119 -3.90 20.03 -0.14
N PRO A 120 -3.12 20.26 0.91
CA PRO A 120 -2.27 19.22 1.51
C PRO A 120 -3.09 17.96 1.80
N GLY A 121 -2.66 16.81 1.28
CA GLY A 121 -3.33 15.52 1.49
C GLY A 121 -4.50 15.19 0.55
N MET A 122 -4.80 16.02 -0.46
CA MET A 122 -5.80 15.69 -1.50
C MET A 122 -5.19 15.26 -2.84
N GLY A 123 -3.86 15.20 -2.96
CA GLY A 123 -3.18 14.70 -4.17
C GLY A 123 -3.70 13.32 -4.59
N SER A 124 -3.92 13.10 -5.89
CA SER A 124 -4.33 11.78 -6.37
C SER A 124 -3.31 10.73 -5.95
N ASN A 125 -3.79 9.59 -5.45
CA ASN A 125 -2.97 8.47 -5.00
C ASN A 125 -2.09 8.75 -3.76
N GLN A 126 -2.46 9.73 -2.92
CA GLN A 126 -1.84 9.97 -1.61
C GLN A 126 -2.71 9.40 -0.49
N PRO A 127 -2.10 8.87 0.61
CA PRO A 127 -2.85 8.48 1.79
C PRO A 127 -3.60 9.66 2.42
N VAL A 128 -4.87 9.45 2.76
CA VAL A 128 -5.76 10.42 3.40
C VAL A 128 -5.95 10.05 4.86
N LEU A 129 -5.68 10.98 5.77
CA LEU A 129 -5.94 10.75 7.20
C LEU A 129 -7.45 10.88 7.49
N LEU A 130 -8.07 9.77 7.91
CA LEU A 130 -9.50 9.70 8.25
C LEU A 130 -9.74 9.95 9.75
N ARG A 131 -8.87 9.39 10.60
CA ARG A 131 -8.91 9.56 12.06
C ARG A 131 -7.50 9.80 12.59
N PRO A 132 -7.20 10.95 13.24
CA PRO A 132 -5.89 11.18 13.85
C PRO A 132 -5.69 10.27 15.06
N GLY A 133 -4.45 9.83 15.28
CA GLY A 133 -4.04 9.11 16.49
C GLY A 133 -2.91 9.84 17.20
N SER A 134 -2.93 9.81 18.54
CA SER A 134 -1.91 10.42 19.40
C SER A 134 -0.50 9.86 19.19
N GLY A 135 -0.36 8.69 18.54
CA GLY A 135 0.92 8.14 18.12
C GLY A 135 1.55 8.83 16.91
N ASN A 136 0.85 9.77 16.26
CA ASN A 136 1.26 10.42 15.02
C ASN A 136 0.85 11.90 14.94
N GLU A 137 1.37 12.72 15.86
CA GLU A 137 1.04 14.15 15.98
C GLU A 137 1.27 14.96 14.70
N LYS A 138 2.23 14.53 13.86
CA LYS A 138 2.59 15.18 12.61
C LYS A 138 1.77 14.72 11.41
N ALA A 139 0.82 13.80 11.60
CA ALA A 139 0.05 13.18 10.52
C ALA A 139 0.97 12.67 9.38
N GLU A 140 2.06 11.99 9.74
CA GLU A 140 2.93 11.36 8.75
C GLU A 140 2.21 10.13 8.17
N ALA A 141 2.22 9.93 6.85
CA ALA A 141 1.59 8.77 6.22
C ALA A 141 2.40 7.47 6.45
N PRO A 142 1.79 6.28 6.30
CA PRO A 142 2.52 5.00 6.27
C PRO A 142 3.50 4.93 5.09
N GLU A 143 4.59 4.16 5.25
CA GLU A 143 5.57 3.89 4.20
C GLU A 143 5.51 2.43 3.73
N ASP A 144 5.16 2.25 2.46
CA ASP A 144 4.91 0.92 1.90
C ASP A 144 6.18 0.09 1.72
N TYR A 145 6.07 -1.21 2.00
CA TYR A 145 7.07 -2.18 1.59
C TYR A 145 7.08 -2.34 0.07
N GLN A 146 8.26 -2.21 -0.56
CA GLN A 146 8.47 -2.58 -1.95
C GLN A 146 9.69 -3.52 -2.02
N PRO A 147 9.58 -4.72 -2.61
CA PRO A 147 10.72 -5.61 -2.73
C PRO A 147 11.88 -4.96 -3.49
N GLY A 148 13.13 -5.34 -3.16
CA GLY A 148 14.29 -4.89 -3.94
C GLY A 148 14.25 -5.38 -5.40
N PRO A 149 15.07 -4.80 -6.31
CA PRO A 149 15.04 -5.08 -7.76
C PRO A 149 15.26 -6.55 -8.20
N GLY A 150 15.56 -7.49 -7.29
CA GLY A 150 15.68 -8.92 -7.58
C GLY A 150 14.44 -9.78 -7.31
N LEU A 151 13.37 -9.19 -6.74
CA LEU A 151 12.06 -9.85 -6.55
C LEU A 151 10.97 -9.26 -7.47
N ILE A 152 11.29 -8.16 -8.16
CA ILE A 152 10.38 -7.47 -9.08
C ILE A 152 10.70 -7.84 -10.55
N ASP A 153 11.86 -8.43 -10.85
CA ASP A 153 12.25 -8.83 -12.21
C ASP A 153 12.95 -10.20 -12.26
N THR A 154 12.17 -11.27 -12.43
CA THR A 154 12.61 -12.49 -13.12
C THR A 154 11.48 -13.03 -14.00
N ALA A 155 11.04 -12.22 -14.96
CA ALA A 155 10.17 -12.66 -16.04
C ALA A 155 10.62 -12.09 -17.39
N SER A 156 11.93 -12.11 -17.68
CA SER A 156 12.46 -12.20 -19.04
C SER A 156 13.97 -12.46 -18.98
N ALA A 157 14.47 -13.23 -19.95
CA ALA A 157 15.86 -13.69 -20.15
C ALA A 157 16.34 -14.84 -19.24
N GLY A 158 16.43 -16.02 -19.84
CA GLY A 158 17.03 -17.21 -19.24
C GLY A 158 18.56 -17.17 -19.21
N GLY A 159 19.14 -18.19 -18.56
CA GLY A 159 20.57 -18.49 -18.57
C GLY A 159 21.24 -18.19 -17.23
N GLY A 160 21.56 -19.24 -16.46
CA GLY A 160 22.01 -19.12 -15.07
C GLY A 160 23.48 -18.73 -14.87
N LYS A 161 23.82 -18.44 -13.61
CA LYS A 161 24.92 -19.07 -12.83
C LYS A 161 25.03 -18.43 -11.43
N SER A 162 25.51 -19.27 -10.51
CA SER A 162 25.82 -19.05 -9.09
C SER A 162 27.12 -18.26 -8.86
N GLY A 163 27.23 -17.62 -7.69
CA GLY A 163 28.47 -17.10 -7.06
C GLY A 163 28.39 -15.60 -6.75
N GLY A 164 28.39 -15.14 -5.49
CA GLY A 164 29.56 -14.92 -4.61
C GLY A 164 29.81 -13.39 -4.53
N GLU A 165 30.22 -12.70 -3.47
CA GLU A 165 30.76 -12.97 -2.14
C GLU A 165 30.47 -11.74 -1.27
N GLN A 166 30.43 -11.95 0.05
CA GLN A 166 30.36 -10.91 1.07
C GLN A 166 31.71 -10.21 1.20
N HIS A 167 31.71 -8.88 1.34
CA HIS A 167 32.89 -8.13 1.74
C HIS A 167 32.61 -7.45 3.10
N ILE A 168 33.24 -7.97 4.15
CA ILE A 168 33.34 -7.35 5.49
C ILE A 168 34.71 -6.68 5.57
N PRO A 169 34.84 -5.44 6.08
CA PRO A 169 36.07 -4.94 6.65
C PRO A 169 36.05 -4.98 8.20
N PRO A 170 37.20 -5.24 8.87
CA PRO A 170 37.24 -5.58 10.29
C PRO A 170 37.44 -4.37 11.23
N GLY A 171 36.78 -4.47 12.38
CA GLY A 171 37.30 -4.20 13.74
C GLY A 171 37.76 -2.80 14.14
N GLN A 172 37.12 -2.22 15.16
CA GLN A 172 37.84 -1.55 16.24
C GLN A 172 37.03 -1.52 17.55
N ASP A 173 37.74 -1.84 18.62
CA ASP A 173 37.31 -2.23 19.96
C ASP A 173 36.62 -1.12 20.77
N ASN A 174 35.76 -1.52 21.71
CA ASN A 174 35.75 -0.99 23.07
C ASN A 174 34.88 -1.85 24.01
N PRO A 175 35.13 -1.77 25.34
CA PRO A 175 35.12 -2.94 26.22
C PRO A 175 33.78 -3.20 26.93
N ASP A 176 33.69 -4.45 27.39
CA ASP A 176 32.78 -4.99 28.39
C ASP A 176 32.62 -4.10 29.63
N PRO A 177 31.42 -4.10 30.24
CA PRO A 177 31.40 -4.38 31.66
C PRO A 177 30.31 -5.40 32.05
N SER A 178 30.79 -6.56 32.49
CA SER A 178 30.51 -7.20 33.78
C SER A 178 29.05 -7.26 34.25
N ASP A 179 28.55 -8.50 34.19
CA ASP A 179 27.53 -9.14 35.02
C ASP A 179 27.42 -8.60 36.46
N PRO A 180 26.18 -8.47 36.98
CA PRO A 180 25.92 -9.05 38.29
C PRO A 180 24.61 -9.87 38.33
N GLN A 181 24.80 -11.18 38.48
CA GLN A 181 24.20 -12.06 39.49
C GLN A 181 22.78 -11.74 40.00
N ASP A 182 21.89 -12.67 39.67
CA ASP A 182 20.69 -13.13 40.38
C ASP A 182 20.72 -12.93 41.91
N PRO A 183 19.60 -12.48 42.49
CA PRO A 183 19.00 -13.34 43.49
C PRO A 183 17.45 -13.41 43.39
N GLY A 184 16.95 -14.63 43.23
CA GLY A 184 16.15 -15.28 44.26
C GLY A 184 14.65 -15.03 44.22
N ASP A 185 13.93 -16.13 44.01
CA ASP A 185 12.49 -16.28 44.09
C ASP A 185 11.85 -15.62 45.32
N GLY A 186 10.83 -14.80 45.07
CA GLY A 186 9.92 -14.25 46.07
C GLY A 186 8.54 -14.05 45.46
N GLU A 187 7.65 -15.02 45.66
CA GLU A 187 6.22 -14.91 45.36
C GLU A 187 5.62 -13.68 46.06
N VAL A 188 5.06 -12.74 45.28
CA VAL A 188 4.15 -11.72 45.79
C VAL A 188 2.80 -11.89 45.11
N LYS A 189 1.84 -12.42 45.88
CA LYS A 189 0.42 -12.43 45.54
C LYS A 189 -0.09 -10.99 45.49
N GLY A 190 -0.45 -10.52 44.29
CA GLY A 190 -1.20 -9.28 44.09
C GLY A 190 -2.69 -9.59 43.96
N ASP A 191 -3.49 -9.01 44.85
CA ASP A 191 -4.95 -9.07 44.83
C ASP A 191 -5.55 -8.45 43.55
N PRO A 192 -6.70 -8.95 43.04
CA PRO A 192 -7.34 -8.41 41.84
C PRO A 192 -8.09 -7.09 42.13
N PRO A 193 -8.18 -6.17 41.14
CA PRO A 193 -8.91 -4.91 41.29
C PRO A 193 -10.43 -5.12 41.34
N PRO A 194 -11.19 -4.17 41.93
CA PRO A 194 -12.55 -4.40 42.39
C PRO A 194 -13.57 -4.50 41.24
N LYS A 195 -14.46 -5.48 41.35
CA LYS A 195 -15.66 -5.64 40.53
C LYS A 195 -16.62 -4.48 40.82
N ASN A 196 -16.89 -3.65 39.82
CA ASN A 196 -18.06 -2.78 39.83
C ASN A 196 -19.18 -3.46 39.01
N GLY A 197 -20.34 -3.61 39.64
CA GLY A 197 -21.43 -4.45 39.18
C GLY A 197 -22.29 -3.82 38.08
N GLY A 198 -22.40 -4.54 36.97
CA GLY A 198 -23.51 -4.51 36.03
C GLY A 198 -23.73 -5.94 35.54
N LYS A 199 -24.94 -6.48 35.70
CA LYS A 199 -25.30 -7.84 35.25
C LYS A 199 -25.40 -7.86 33.72
N ASP A 200 -24.27 -8.06 33.05
CA ASP A 200 -24.22 -8.60 31.69
C ASP A 200 -23.83 -10.08 31.82
N GLU A 201 -24.64 -10.99 31.28
CA GLU A 201 -24.21 -12.40 31.19
C GLU A 201 -22.89 -12.49 30.39
N PRO A 202 -21.91 -13.29 30.84
CA PRO A 202 -20.64 -13.44 30.13
C PRO A 202 -20.87 -14.06 28.75
N SER A 203 -20.38 -13.39 27.71
CA SER A 203 -20.39 -13.88 26.33
C SER A 203 -19.69 -15.24 26.25
N LYS A 204 -20.32 -16.24 25.60
CA LYS A 204 -19.73 -17.58 25.45
C LYS A 204 -18.54 -17.55 24.49
N PRO A 205 -17.41 -18.21 24.81
CA PRO A 205 -16.25 -18.32 23.93
C PRO A 205 -16.60 -18.89 22.55
N THR A 206 -15.91 -18.43 21.51
CA THR A 206 -16.01 -18.94 20.15
C THR A 206 -14.81 -19.80 19.74
N THR A 207 -13.97 -20.26 20.68
CA THR A 207 -12.77 -21.05 20.35
C THR A 207 -13.02 -22.31 19.50
N GLY A 208 -14.23 -22.87 19.53
CA GLY A 208 -14.66 -23.98 18.66
C GLY A 208 -15.18 -23.59 17.26
N LYS A 209 -15.41 -22.30 16.99
CA LYS A 209 -15.90 -21.71 15.73
C LYS A 209 -15.03 -20.49 15.39
N LYS A 210 -14.13 -20.60 14.42
CA LYS A 210 -13.18 -19.52 14.14
C LYS A 210 -13.94 -18.30 13.58
N ALA A 211 -13.97 -17.21 14.34
CA ALA A 211 -14.74 -16.00 13.99
C ALA A 211 -13.87 -14.96 13.27
N ILE A 212 -12.56 -15.00 13.50
CA ILE A 212 -11.58 -14.06 12.96
C ILE A 212 -10.58 -14.82 12.08
N LEU A 213 -10.34 -14.30 10.87
CA LEU A 213 -9.21 -14.67 10.03
C LEU A 213 -8.09 -13.67 10.19
N VAL A 214 -6.91 -14.12 10.58
CA VAL A 214 -5.66 -13.36 10.47
C VAL A 214 -4.90 -13.90 9.26
N TYR A 215 -4.60 -13.04 8.29
CA TYR A 215 -3.87 -13.39 7.07
C TYR A 215 -2.85 -12.32 6.69
N HIS A 216 -2.07 -12.57 5.64
CA HIS A 216 -0.95 -11.71 5.26
C HIS A 216 -0.81 -11.62 3.74
N SER A 217 -1.19 -10.51 3.13
CA SER A 217 -1.01 -10.30 1.69
C SER A 217 0.47 -10.23 1.29
N HIS A 218 1.32 -9.69 2.17
CA HIS A 218 2.78 -9.66 1.99
C HIS A 218 3.49 -10.51 3.07
N PRO A 219 3.49 -11.85 2.94
CA PRO A 219 3.87 -12.76 4.02
C PRO A 219 5.34 -12.68 4.45
N ARG A 220 6.20 -12.04 3.66
CA ARG A 220 7.65 -11.96 3.92
C ARG A 220 8.12 -10.61 4.44
N GLU A 221 7.23 -9.70 4.81
CA GLU A 221 7.61 -8.44 5.47
C GLU A 221 8.32 -8.76 6.80
N GLY A 222 9.64 -8.55 6.85
CA GLY A 222 10.53 -9.01 7.93
C GLY A 222 10.88 -7.90 8.91
N TYR A 223 11.32 -8.23 10.13
CA TYR A 223 11.79 -7.24 11.11
C TYR A 223 13.27 -7.43 11.40
N ASN A 224 14.08 -6.37 11.32
CA ASN A 224 15.51 -6.41 11.57
C ASN A 224 15.87 -7.08 12.91
N PRO A 225 15.24 -6.74 14.05
CA PRO A 225 15.57 -7.35 15.33
C PRO A 225 15.24 -8.85 15.41
N LEU A 226 14.19 -9.30 14.72
CA LEU A 226 13.78 -10.71 14.70
C LEU A 226 14.68 -11.55 13.78
N LEU A 227 15.28 -10.91 12.78
CA LEU A 227 16.21 -11.54 11.84
C LEU A 227 17.67 -11.48 12.29
N GLY A 228 17.99 -10.63 13.27
CA GLY A 228 19.38 -10.34 13.64
C GLY A 228 20.14 -9.62 12.52
N THR A 229 19.44 -8.83 11.70
CA THR A 229 20.01 -8.15 10.53
C THR A 229 19.89 -6.63 10.64
N LYS A 230 20.66 -5.92 9.81
CA LYS A 230 20.48 -4.49 9.54
C LYS A 230 20.22 -4.32 8.04
N SER A 231 18.96 -4.11 7.66
CA SER A 231 18.52 -3.90 6.29
C SER A 231 17.57 -2.71 6.25
N ASP A 232 17.61 -1.94 5.17
CA ASP A 232 16.61 -0.90 4.94
C ASP A 232 15.26 -1.48 4.48
N ASN A 233 15.26 -2.76 4.09
CA ASN A 233 14.09 -3.47 3.60
C ASN A 233 14.12 -4.96 4.00
N PRO A 234 14.00 -5.28 5.31
CA PRO A 234 14.07 -6.66 5.80
C PRO A 234 12.94 -7.51 5.24
N SER A 235 13.31 -8.70 4.74
CA SER A 235 12.39 -9.71 4.22
C SER A 235 12.87 -11.11 4.59
N SER A 236 11.96 -12.03 4.87
CA SER A 236 12.31 -13.39 5.27
C SER A 236 11.20 -14.39 4.94
N GLY A 237 11.61 -15.56 4.42
CA GLY A 237 10.74 -16.74 4.33
C GLY A 237 10.64 -17.54 5.64
N LYS A 238 11.41 -17.18 6.68
CA LYS A 238 11.27 -17.77 8.02
C LYS A 238 10.15 -17.07 8.77
N SER A 239 9.11 -17.79 9.13
CA SER A 239 7.92 -17.28 9.82
C SER A 239 8.22 -16.53 11.12
N THR A 240 9.24 -16.97 11.87
CA THR A 240 9.64 -16.33 13.14
C THR A 240 10.27 -14.95 12.95
N GLY A 241 10.62 -14.57 11.72
CA GLY A 241 11.31 -13.32 11.40
C GLY A 241 10.45 -12.28 10.68
N ASN A 242 9.17 -12.57 10.45
CA ASN A 242 8.30 -11.77 9.60
C ASN A 242 6.91 -11.56 10.21
N VAL A 243 6.00 -10.93 9.47
CA VAL A 243 4.62 -10.64 9.90
C VAL A 243 3.84 -11.87 10.35
N PHE A 244 4.21 -13.10 9.95
CA PHE A 244 3.62 -14.31 10.52
C PHE A 244 3.81 -14.39 12.04
N GLN A 245 4.98 -14.05 12.56
CA GLN A 245 5.23 -14.03 14.00
C GLN A 245 4.31 -13.05 14.73
N VAL A 246 4.08 -11.88 14.14
CA VAL A 246 3.18 -10.86 14.71
C VAL A 246 1.72 -11.31 14.66
N GLY A 247 1.33 -11.97 13.56
CA GLY A 247 0.03 -12.63 13.43
C GLY A 247 -0.18 -13.72 14.47
N THR A 248 0.86 -14.49 14.82
CA THR A 248 0.81 -15.48 15.91
C THR A 248 0.59 -14.80 17.27
N TYR A 249 1.33 -13.74 17.60
CA TYR A 249 1.12 -13.01 18.86
C TYR A 249 -0.31 -12.47 19.01
N LEU A 250 -0.87 -11.95 17.91
CA LEU A 250 -2.25 -11.44 17.90
C LEU A 250 -3.27 -12.58 18.06
N SER A 251 -3.09 -13.66 17.29
CA SER A 251 -3.99 -14.83 17.30
C SER A 251 -4.02 -15.49 18.67
N ASP A 252 -2.85 -15.77 19.27
CA ASP A 252 -2.75 -16.38 20.60
C ASP A 252 -3.39 -15.50 21.68
N SER A 253 -3.27 -14.18 21.55
CA SER A 253 -3.88 -13.24 22.49
C SER A 253 -5.41 -13.21 22.36
N LEU A 254 -5.94 -13.23 21.15
CA LEU A 254 -7.39 -13.33 20.89
C LEU A 254 -7.98 -14.66 21.37
N GLU A 255 -7.27 -15.78 21.16
CA GLU A 255 -7.71 -17.09 21.64
C GLU A 255 -7.75 -17.17 23.17
N LYS A 256 -6.78 -16.55 23.86
CA LYS A 256 -6.80 -16.40 25.33
C LYS A 256 -7.99 -15.56 25.82
N LEU A 257 -8.50 -14.65 24.99
CA LEU A 257 -9.72 -13.86 25.25
C LEU A 257 -11.00 -14.60 24.84
N GLY A 258 -10.90 -15.87 24.46
CA GLY A 258 -12.03 -16.73 24.13
C GLY A 258 -12.58 -16.54 22.71
N ILE A 259 -11.84 -15.90 21.81
CA ILE A 259 -12.25 -15.69 20.42
C ILE A 259 -11.50 -16.68 19.52
N GLY A 260 -12.24 -17.48 18.76
CA GLY A 260 -11.63 -18.42 17.81
C GLY A 260 -10.95 -17.69 16.66
N VAL A 261 -9.66 -17.94 16.43
CA VAL A 261 -8.90 -17.38 15.30
C VAL A 261 -8.43 -18.47 14.35
N GLU A 262 -8.58 -18.22 13.06
CA GLU A 262 -7.89 -18.93 11.98
C GLU A 262 -6.70 -18.08 11.54
N HIS A 263 -5.47 -18.59 11.69
CA HIS A 263 -4.25 -17.88 11.27
C HIS A 263 -3.71 -18.50 9.99
N ALA A 264 -3.92 -17.82 8.86
CA ALA A 264 -3.48 -18.29 7.55
C ALA A 264 -2.03 -17.86 7.24
N GLN A 265 -1.11 -18.83 7.24
CA GLN A 265 0.33 -18.61 7.05
C GLN A 265 0.80 -19.07 5.66
N GLU A 266 0.20 -18.53 4.60
CA GLU A 266 0.51 -18.90 3.21
C GLU A 266 1.71 -18.10 2.66
N ASP A 267 2.87 -18.75 2.45
CA ASP A 267 4.05 -18.13 1.81
C ASP A 267 3.93 -18.17 0.28
N TYR A 268 3.15 -17.24 -0.29
CA TYR A 268 2.94 -17.15 -1.74
C TYR A 268 4.23 -17.12 -2.56
N PRO A 269 5.28 -16.39 -2.18
CA PRO A 269 6.57 -16.43 -2.90
C PRO A 269 7.20 -17.82 -3.05
N THR A 270 6.97 -18.75 -2.11
CA THR A 270 7.42 -20.15 -2.25
C THR A 270 6.42 -21.00 -3.01
N LYS A 271 5.12 -20.81 -2.74
CA LYS A 271 4.04 -21.68 -3.22
C LYS A 271 3.65 -21.42 -4.68
N VAL A 272 3.70 -20.16 -5.11
CA VAL A 272 3.24 -19.74 -6.44
C VAL A 272 4.41 -19.80 -7.41
N LYS A 273 4.30 -20.66 -8.42
CA LYS A 273 5.23 -20.66 -9.55
C LYS A 273 5.16 -19.31 -10.28
N ASP A 274 6.32 -18.75 -10.62
CA ASP A 274 6.42 -17.45 -11.30
C ASP A 274 5.72 -16.33 -10.50
N TYR A 275 5.88 -16.36 -9.17
CA TYR A 275 5.31 -15.39 -8.24
C TYR A 275 5.59 -13.94 -8.69
N ASN A 276 4.54 -13.12 -8.68
CA ASN A 276 4.64 -11.69 -8.95
C ASN A 276 4.12 -10.91 -7.74
N TRP A 277 4.98 -10.09 -7.15
CA TRP A 277 4.64 -9.31 -5.96
C TRP A 277 3.44 -8.38 -6.18
N ASN A 278 3.25 -7.83 -7.39
CA ASN A 278 2.10 -6.97 -7.72
C ASN A 278 0.76 -7.73 -7.65
N TYR A 279 0.78 -9.06 -7.69
CA TYR A 279 -0.40 -9.91 -7.56
C TYR A 279 -0.60 -10.46 -6.14
N SER A 280 0.16 -9.98 -5.15
CA SER A 280 0.05 -10.40 -3.74
C SER A 280 -1.40 -10.39 -3.24
N TYR A 281 -2.14 -9.31 -3.45
CA TYR A 281 -3.55 -9.21 -3.05
C TYR A 281 -4.47 -10.17 -3.81
N LYS A 282 -4.13 -10.53 -5.06
CA LYS A 282 -4.88 -11.54 -5.82
C LYS A 282 -4.66 -12.94 -5.22
N TYR A 283 -3.44 -13.26 -4.80
CA TYR A 283 -3.15 -14.54 -4.14
C TYR A 283 -3.80 -14.63 -2.78
N SER A 284 -3.69 -13.58 -1.95
CA SER A 284 -4.33 -13.56 -0.63
C SER A 284 -5.85 -13.57 -0.70
N ARG A 285 -6.45 -12.92 -1.71
CA ARG A 285 -7.89 -13.01 -1.96
C ARG A 285 -8.36 -14.47 -2.12
N GLN A 286 -7.56 -15.33 -2.75
CA GLN A 286 -7.90 -16.74 -2.91
C GLN A 286 -7.85 -17.48 -1.57
N THR A 287 -6.83 -17.22 -0.74
CA THR A 287 -6.75 -17.75 0.63
C THR A 287 -7.97 -17.34 1.46
N VAL A 288 -8.30 -16.05 1.47
CA VAL A 288 -9.43 -15.53 2.25
C VAL A 288 -10.75 -16.13 1.77
N LYS A 289 -10.99 -16.23 0.45
CA LYS A 289 -12.18 -16.87 -0.10
C LYS A 289 -12.27 -18.36 0.26
N ALA A 290 -11.14 -19.07 0.27
CA ALA A 290 -11.12 -20.47 0.65
C ALA A 290 -11.45 -20.66 2.14
N ALA A 291 -10.95 -19.79 3.02
CA ALA A 291 -11.29 -19.81 4.44
C ALA A 291 -12.78 -19.50 4.68
N LEU A 292 -13.30 -18.43 4.05
CA LEU A 292 -14.72 -18.07 4.11
C LEU A 292 -15.65 -19.20 3.62
N ALA A 293 -15.24 -19.95 2.60
CA ALA A 293 -16.02 -21.07 2.07
C ALA A 293 -16.02 -22.31 2.97
N GLN A 294 -15.04 -22.43 3.88
CA GLN A 294 -14.91 -23.56 4.81
C GLN A 294 -15.57 -23.29 6.15
N ASN A 295 -15.84 -22.02 6.47
CA ASN A 295 -16.29 -21.59 7.78
C ASN A 295 -17.23 -20.39 7.68
N ASP A 296 -18.53 -20.65 7.76
CA ASP A 296 -19.57 -19.62 7.70
C ASP A 296 -19.59 -18.67 8.92
N ASP A 297 -18.91 -19.03 10.03
CA ASP A 297 -18.81 -18.17 11.22
C ASP A 297 -17.69 -17.09 11.06
N LEU A 298 -16.84 -17.20 10.03
CA LEU A 298 -15.70 -16.32 9.78
C LEU A 298 -16.18 -14.98 9.22
N THR A 299 -16.26 -13.97 10.07
CA THR A 299 -16.88 -12.68 9.70
C THR A 299 -15.90 -11.50 9.79
N TYR A 300 -14.80 -11.64 10.53
CA TYR A 300 -13.78 -10.61 10.70
C TYR A 300 -12.50 -11.01 9.99
N LEU A 301 -11.95 -10.11 9.18
CA LEU A 301 -10.78 -10.38 8.36
C LEU A 301 -9.70 -9.34 8.66
N ILE A 302 -8.51 -9.80 9.03
CA ILE A 302 -7.41 -8.93 9.45
C ILE A 302 -6.17 -9.26 8.63
N ASP A 303 -5.77 -8.33 7.76
CA ASP A 303 -4.51 -8.40 7.02
C ASP A 303 -3.41 -7.73 7.84
N ILE A 304 -2.40 -8.48 8.26
CA ILE A 304 -1.29 -7.96 9.07
C ILE A 304 -0.08 -7.67 8.20
N HIS A 305 0.33 -6.41 8.25
CA HIS A 305 1.51 -5.86 7.60
C HIS A 305 2.45 -5.21 8.62
N ARG A 306 3.56 -4.66 8.14
CA ARG A 306 4.38 -3.69 8.88
C ARG A 306 4.64 -2.42 8.07
N ASP A 307 4.85 -1.30 8.76
CA ASP A 307 5.33 -0.05 8.17
C ASP A 307 6.83 -0.17 7.79
N SER A 308 7.31 0.56 6.79
CA SER A 308 8.74 0.60 6.39
C SER A 308 9.56 1.63 7.15
N GLN A 309 8.93 2.41 8.02
CA GLN A 309 9.60 3.41 8.84
C GLN A 309 10.49 2.80 9.95
N ARG A 310 11.40 3.63 10.45
CA ARG A 310 12.38 3.29 11.49
C ARG A 310 11.80 3.41 12.90
N HIS A 311 12.46 2.76 13.87
CA HIS A 311 12.02 2.62 15.27
C HIS A 311 11.55 3.93 15.93
N ASN A 312 12.25 5.04 15.69
CA ASN A 312 11.92 6.34 16.29
C ASN A 312 10.54 6.86 15.90
N LYS A 313 10.00 6.45 14.74
CA LYS A 313 8.66 6.80 14.29
C LYS A 313 7.63 5.75 14.69
N THR A 314 8.05 4.49 14.79
CA THR A 314 7.16 3.34 14.95
C THR A 314 7.08 2.81 16.38
N THR A 315 7.67 3.51 17.35
CA THR A 315 7.65 3.13 18.77
C THR A 315 7.12 4.25 19.66
N THR A 316 6.33 3.90 20.66
CA THR A 316 5.96 4.76 21.80
C THR A 316 6.39 4.12 23.11
N THR A 317 6.43 4.89 24.20
CA THR A 317 6.70 4.37 25.55
C THR A 317 5.54 4.73 26.46
N ILE A 318 4.96 3.72 27.13
CA ILE A 318 3.88 3.87 28.10
C ILE A 318 4.31 3.14 29.37
N ASN A 319 4.32 3.84 30.52
CA ASN A 319 4.76 3.27 31.79
C ASN A 319 6.12 2.56 31.72
N ASN A 320 7.10 3.20 31.06
CA ASN A 320 8.47 2.69 30.85
C ASN A 320 8.56 1.39 30.01
N LEU A 321 7.47 0.96 29.38
CA LEU A 321 7.46 -0.15 28.45
C LEU A 321 7.28 0.39 27.02
N GLY A 322 8.10 -0.11 26.09
CA GLY A 322 7.94 0.21 24.68
C GLY A 322 6.65 -0.38 24.11
N TYR A 323 6.14 0.18 23.03
CA TYR A 323 5.04 -0.40 22.24
C TYR A 323 5.28 -0.05 20.78
N ALA A 324 5.15 -1.04 19.91
CA ALA A 324 5.05 -0.78 18.48
C ALA A 324 3.77 0.02 18.22
N LYS A 325 3.87 1.04 17.38
CA LYS A 325 2.72 1.84 16.95
C LYS A 325 2.02 1.18 15.78
N VAL A 326 0.74 1.50 15.57
CA VAL A 326 -0.08 0.84 14.54
C VAL A 326 -0.77 1.84 13.61
N TYR A 327 -0.90 1.47 12.33
CA TYR A 327 -1.83 2.10 11.40
C TYR A 327 -2.99 1.18 11.09
N PHE A 328 -4.17 1.77 10.87
CA PHE A 328 -5.28 1.11 10.20
C PHE A 328 -5.40 1.64 8.78
N ILE A 329 -5.38 0.75 7.79
CA ILE A 329 -5.43 1.11 6.37
C ILE A 329 -6.78 0.70 5.79
N ILE A 330 -7.44 1.65 5.10
CA ILE A 330 -8.73 1.50 4.45
C ILE A 330 -8.56 1.73 2.95
N GLY A 331 -9.01 0.78 2.14
CA GLY A 331 -8.97 0.87 0.69
C GLY A 331 -10.15 1.68 0.15
N HIS A 332 -9.89 2.85 -0.43
CA HIS A 332 -10.95 3.69 -0.98
C HIS A 332 -11.51 3.19 -2.33
N GLU A 333 -10.86 2.21 -2.97
CA GLU A 333 -11.43 1.54 -4.15
C GLU A 333 -12.49 0.49 -3.77
N ASN A 334 -12.64 0.17 -2.48
CA ASN A 334 -13.79 -0.58 -1.99
C ASN A 334 -15.02 0.35 -1.97
N PRO A 335 -16.10 0.08 -2.73
CA PRO A 335 -17.28 0.94 -2.74
C PRO A 335 -17.99 1.05 -1.38
N ASN A 336 -17.75 0.10 -0.47
CA ASN A 336 -18.33 0.05 0.88
C ASN A 336 -17.30 0.36 1.97
N TRP A 337 -16.19 1.04 1.64
CA TRP A 337 -15.07 1.29 2.55
C TRP A 337 -15.47 1.93 3.89
N GLN A 338 -16.59 2.68 3.94
CA GLN A 338 -17.07 3.31 5.17
C GLN A 338 -17.45 2.29 6.25
N GLN A 339 -17.87 1.08 5.86
CA GLN A 339 -18.16 0.00 6.82
C GLN A 339 -16.87 -0.50 7.46
N ASN A 340 -15.83 -0.69 6.63
CA ASN A 340 -14.49 -1.08 7.07
C ASN A 340 -13.85 0.02 7.94
N GLU A 341 -13.99 1.29 7.56
CA GLU A 341 -13.56 2.44 8.37
C GLU A 341 -14.27 2.48 9.71
N ALA A 342 -15.58 2.24 9.74
CA ALA A 342 -16.33 2.24 11.00
C ALA A 342 -15.85 1.14 11.95
N PHE A 343 -15.53 -0.05 11.43
CA PHE A 343 -14.93 -1.12 12.22
C PHE A 343 -13.54 -0.73 12.74
N ALA A 344 -12.64 -0.23 11.88
CA ALA A 344 -11.33 0.27 12.29
C ALA A 344 -11.42 1.38 13.35
N ALA A 345 -12.36 2.32 13.17
CA ALA A 345 -12.58 3.45 14.06
C ALA A 345 -13.00 3.01 15.47
N LYS A 346 -13.79 1.94 15.61
CA LYS A 346 -14.14 1.37 16.93
C LYS A 346 -12.89 0.88 17.66
N ILE A 347 -12.01 0.14 16.99
CA ILE A 347 -10.76 -0.38 17.57
C ILE A 347 -9.82 0.78 17.91
N HIS A 348 -9.60 1.69 16.95
CA HIS A 348 -8.79 2.89 17.10
C HIS A 348 -9.22 3.72 18.32
N LYS A 349 -10.53 3.98 18.47
CA LYS A 349 -11.06 4.74 19.61
C LYS A 349 -10.75 4.07 20.95
N LYS A 350 -10.86 2.74 21.04
CA LYS A 350 -10.55 2.01 22.27
C LYS A 350 -9.03 2.01 22.55
N LEU A 351 -8.20 1.87 21.53
CA LEU A 351 -6.74 2.03 21.65
C LEU A 351 -6.36 3.41 22.17
N GLU A 352 -6.89 4.48 21.57
CA GLU A 352 -6.58 5.85 22.00
C GLU A 352 -7.02 6.13 23.43
N ALA A 353 -8.15 5.56 23.86
CA ALA A 353 -8.64 5.73 25.22
C ALA A 353 -7.79 5.02 26.28
N LYS A 354 -7.21 3.84 25.96
CA LYS A 354 -6.51 2.98 26.94
C LYS A 354 -4.99 3.02 26.81
N TYR A 355 -4.49 3.22 25.61
CA TYR A 355 -3.08 3.20 25.24
C TYR A 355 -2.75 4.37 24.29
N PRO A 356 -2.91 5.63 24.74
CA PRO A 356 -2.58 6.80 23.93
C PRO A 356 -1.12 6.72 23.48
N GLY A 357 -0.89 7.03 22.20
CA GLY A 357 0.41 6.95 21.55
C GLY A 357 0.63 5.68 20.72
N VAL A 358 -0.19 4.64 20.90
CA VAL A 358 -0.08 3.40 20.11
C VAL A 358 -0.68 3.56 18.72
N SER A 359 -1.86 4.18 18.58
CA SER A 359 -2.46 4.36 17.26
C SER A 359 -1.87 5.57 16.54
N ARG A 360 -1.48 5.39 15.28
CA ARG A 360 -1.07 6.44 14.35
C ARG A 360 -2.21 6.91 13.44
N GLY A 361 -3.42 6.43 13.72
CA GLY A 361 -4.64 6.82 13.04
C GLY A 361 -5.18 5.80 12.04
N VAL A 362 -6.32 6.16 11.47
CA VAL A 362 -6.98 5.44 10.37
C VAL A 362 -6.74 6.21 9.08
N TRP A 363 -6.23 5.52 8.06
CA TRP A 363 -5.79 6.10 6.80
C TRP A 363 -6.51 5.45 5.62
N GLY A 364 -7.05 6.29 4.75
CA GLY A 364 -7.59 5.89 3.46
C GLY A 364 -6.49 5.89 2.40
N LYS A 365 -6.44 4.87 1.55
CA LYS A 365 -5.53 4.81 0.40
C LYS A 365 -6.33 4.50 -0.85
N ASP A 366 -6.20 5.38 -1.84
CA ASP A 366 -6.69 5.13 -3.19
C ASP A 366 -5.77 4.11 -3.90
N GLY A 367 -6.25 3.50 -4.99
CA GLY A 367 -5.42 2.67 -5.84
C GLY A 367 -4.60 3.48 -6.83
N GLY A 368 -3.49 2.89 -7.26
CA GLY A 368 -2.53 3.51 -8.18
C GLY A 368 -1.09 3.40 -7.70
N GLY A 369 -0.14 3.44 -8.63
CA GLY A 369 1.26 3.21 -8.29
C GLY A 369 1.48 1.79 -7.74
N ALA A 370 2.12 1.67 -6.58
CA ALA A 370 2.31 0.39 -5.88
C ALA A 370 1.13 0.01 -4.95
N ASN A 371 0.11 0.87 -4.84
CA ASN A 371 -1.03 0.65 -3.95
C ASN A 371 -2.13 -0.16 -4.64
N ASN A 372 -2.64 -1.18 -3.93
CA ASN A 372 -3.77 -1.95 -4.41
C ASN A 372 -5.09 -1.17 -4.34
N GLY A 373 -5.29 -0.32 -3.33
CA GLY A 373 -6.49 0.51 -3.19
C GLY A 373 -7.73 -0.18 -2.63
N GLU A 374 -7.81 -1.53 -2.61
CA GLU A 374 -8.97 -2.29 -2.11
C GLU A 374 -8.63 -3.22 -0.94
N TYR A 375 -7.43 -3.80 -0.90
CA TYR A 375 -6.87 -4.57 0.21
C TYR A 375 -7.72 -5.77 0.68
N ASN A 376 -8.48 -6.41 -0.23
CA ASN A 376 -9.46 -7.46 0.06
C ASN A 376 -10.62 -7.06 0.98
N GLN A 377 -10.82 -5.76 1.20
CA GLN A 377 -11.81 -5.25 2.15
C GLN A 377 -13.26 -5.43 1.68
N THR A 378 -13.50 -5.65 0.38
CA THR A 378 -14.82 -5.99 -0.17
C THR A 378 -15.33 -7.36 0.27
N LEU A 379 -14.48 -8.23 0.82
CA LEU A 379 -14.88 -9.58 1.24
C LEU A 379 -15.66 -9.61 2.56
N SER A 380 -15.57 -8.57 3.38
CA SER A 380 -16.36 -8.43 4.60
C SER A 380 -16.43 -6.96 5.04
N PRO A 381 -17.56 -6.46 5.57
CA PRO A 381 -17.63 -5.14 6.21
C PRO A 381 -16.69 -5.01 7.41
N ASN A 382 -16.27 -6.13 8.01
CA ASN A 382 -15.33 -6.19 9.13
C ASN A 382 -13.91 -6.61 8.67
N SER A 383 -13.53 -6.25 7.45
CA SER A 383 -12.20 -6.50 6.88
C SER A 383 -11.31 -5.26 6.98
N ILE A 384 -10.13 -5.36 7.58
CA ILE A 384 -9.17 -4.24 7.72
C ILE A 384 -7.73 -4.71 7.54
N LEU A 385 -6.87 -3.78 7.13
CA LEU A 385 -5.41 -3.97 7.13
C LEU A 385 -4.82 -3.20 8.32
N ILE A 386 -3.95 -3.86 9.08
CA ILE A 386 -3.25 -3.27 10.21
C ILE A 386 -1.74 -3.40 9.99
N GLU A 387 -1.05 -2.26 9.96
CA GLU A 387 0.42 -2.24 9.99
C GLU A 387 0.86 -2.15 11.45
N ILE A 388 1.65 -3.12 11.91
CA ILE A 388 2.10 -3.20 13.30
C ILE A 388 3.61 -2.94 13.38
N GLY A 389 3.97 -1.78 13.89
CA GLY A 389 5.37 -1.36 13.98
C GLY A 389 6.03 -1.10 12.63
N GLY A 390 7.33 -0.85 12.70
CA GLY A 390 8.25 -0.57 11.61
C GLY A 390 9.35 -1.62 11.52
N ILE A 391 10.30 -1.41 10.60
CA ILE A 391 11.33 -2.40 10.27
C ILE A 391 12.24 -2.78 11.47
N ASP A 392 12.32 -1.90 12.47
CA ASP A 392 13.26 -1.98 13.59
C ASP A 392 12.59 -2.27 14.94
N ASN A 393 11.29 -2.59 14.97
CA ASN A 393 10.61 -2.93 16.22
C ASN A 393 11.05 -4.29 16.78
N THR A 394 11.19 -4.37 18.11
CA THR A 394 11.65 -5.60 18.77
C THR A 394 10.51 -6.60 18.95
N ALA A 395 10.86 -7.88 19.15
CA ALA A 395 9.87 -8.92 19.43
C ALA A 395 8.98 -8.56 20.63
N ALA A 396 9.56 -8.01 21.70
CA ALA A 396 8.82 -7.62 22.90
C ALA A 396 7.88 -6.42 22.65
N GLU A 397 8.25 -5.47 21.78
CA GLU A 397 7.36 -4.38 21.37
C GLU A 397 6.19 -4.86 20.53
N LEU A 398 6.46 -5.74 19.57
CA LEU A 398 5.44 -6.34 18.70
C LEU A 398 4.48 -7.20 19.51
N GLU A 399 4.98 -8.04 20.42
CA GLU A 399 4.16 -8.89 21.29
C GLU A 399 3.27 -8.05 22.22
N ARG A 400 3.84 -7.03 22.90
CA ARG A 400 3.07 -6.11 23.75
C ARG A 400 1.95 -5.41 22.98
N THR A 401 2.26 -4.90 21.78
CA THR A 401 1.28 -4.24 20.94
C THR A 401 0.21 -5.20 20.44
N SER A 402 0.58 -6.40 19.99
CA SER A 402 -0.39 -7.42 19.56
C SER A 402 -1.35 -7.81 20.68
N LYS A 403 -0.88 -7.88 21.93
CA LYS A 403 -1.73 -8.15 23.10
C LYS A 403 -2.76 -7.05 23.33
N VAL A 404 -2.33 -5.78 23.37
CA VAL A 404 -3.28 -4.67 23.61
C VAL A 404 -4.24 -4.51 22.42
N LEU A 405 -3.78 -4.78 21.19
CA LEU A 405 -4.62 -4.78 20.00
C LEU A 405 -5.67 -5.91 20.06
N ALA A 406 -5.28 -7.12 20.51
CA ALA A 406 -6.20 -8.23 20.73
C ALA A 406 -7.30 -7.86 21.74
N ASP A 407 -6.94 -7.22 22.87
CA ASP A 407 -7.91 -6.76 23.86
C ASP A 407 -8.95 -5.82 23.22
N MET A 408 -8.51 -4.87 22.39
CA MET A 408 -9.42 -3.90 21.76
C MET A 408 -10.30 -4.53 20.68
N ILE A 409 -9.74 -5.42 19.86
CA ILE A 409 -10.49 -6.19 18.86
C ILE A 409 -11.53 -7.07 19.57
N ALA A 410 -11.16 -7.72 20.66
CA ALA A 410 -12.06 -8.59 21.40
C ALA A 410 -13.24 -7.82 21.99
N GLU A 411 -13.00 -6.63 22.55
CA GLU A 411 -14.09 -5.77 23.01
C GLU A 411 -15.04 -5.38 21.88
N VAL A 412 -14.52 -4.97 20.72
CA VAL A 412 -15.37 -4.62 19.57
C VAL A 412 -16.18 -5.83 19.11
N TYR A 413 -15.54 -7.00 19.02
CA TYR A 413 -16.19 -8.25 18.66
C TYR A 413 -17.37 -8.55 19.60
N TRP A 414 -17.14 -8.55 20.92
CA TRP A 414 -18.19 -8.85 21.89
C TRP A 414 -19.29 -7.79 21.94
N ASP A 415 -18.96 -6.52 21.73
CA ASP A 415 -19.93 -5.44 21.60
C ASP A 415 -20.86 -5.68 20.39
N ASP A 416 -20.30 -6.07 19.24
CA ASP A 416 -21.08 -6.40 18.04
C ASP A 416 -21.99 -7.62 18.27
N GLN A 417 -21.48 -8.69 18.91
CA GLN A 417 -22.28 -9.89 19.23
C GLN A 417 -23.49 -9.58 20.13
N LYS A 418 -23.37 -8.59 21.02
CA LYS A 418 -24.50 -8.13 21.87
C LYS A 418 -25.56 -7.40 21.04
N VAL A 419 -25.15 -6.57 20.09
CA VAL A 419 -26.05 -5.81 19.20
C VAL A 419 -26.83 -6.76 18.28
N ASP A 420 -26.18 -7.78 17.75
CA ASP A 420 -26.82 -8.79 16.88
C ASP A 420 -27.89 -9.58 17.63
N LYS A 421 -27.57 -10.05 18.85
CA LYS A 421 -28.54 -10.72 19.73
C LYS A 421 -29.75 -9.84 20.04
N ALA A 422 -29.51 -8.58 20.42
CA ALA A 422 -30.58 -7.63 20.72
C ALA A 422 -31.49 -7.33 19.51
N SER A 423 -30.92 -7.36 18.30
CA SER A 423 -31.67 -7.16 17.05
C SER A 423 -32.50 -8.39 16.66
N ALA A 424 -31.95 -9.60 16.85
CA ALA A 424 -32.65 -10.85 16.64
C ALA A 424 -33.84 -11.03 17.60
N ASP A 425 -33.67 -10.69 18.88
CA ASP A 425 -34.73 -10.78 19.91
C ASP A 425 -35.88 -9.80 19.68
N LYS A 426 -35.62 -8.63 19.08
CA LYS A 426 -36.67 -7.68 18.72
C LYS A 426 -37.49 -8.16 17.53
N THR A 427 -36.84 -8.85 16.58
CA THR A 427 -37.50 -9.38 15.39
C THR A 427 -38.38 -10.59 15.72
N SER A 428 -37.96 -11.44 16.67
CA SER A 428 -38.75 -12.61 17.10
C SER A 428 -39.97 -12.27 17.97
N LYS A 429 -39.97 -11.12 18.66
CA LYS A 429 -41.10 -10.66 19.50
C LYS A 429 -42.11 -9.78 18.76
N GLY A 430 -41.84 -9.40 17.51
CA GLY A 430 -42.71 -8.55 16.69
C GLY A 430 -43.43 -9.29 15.55
N GLY A 431 -43.34 -10.62 15.49
CA GLY A 431 -43.96 -11.47 14.47
C GLY A 431 -45.23 -12.16 14.92
#